data_AF-A0A2X3JAD7-F1
#
_entry.id   AF-A0A2X3JAD7-F1
#
_cell.length_a   1.000
_cell.length_b   1.000
_cell.length_c   1.000
_cell.angle_alpha   90.00
_cell.angle_beta   90.00
_cell.angle_gamma   90.00
#
_symmetry.space_group_name_H-M   'P 1'
#
loop_
_entity.id
_entity.type
_entity.pdbx_description
1 polymer ?
#
loop_
_entity_poly.entity_id
_entity_poly.type
_entity_poly.pdbx_seq_one_letter_code
_entity_poly.pdbx_strand_id
1 'polypeptide(L)' 'MADAVSTYLFNSQLLSRADGGMTLVLPEESRQHPGVWRYLNQLLEGG' A
#
# COMPACT_ATOMS: atom_id res chain seq x y z
N MET A 1 -5.25 -15.73 -0.07
CA MET A 1 -6.44 -14.84 -0.06
C MET A 1 -6.78 -14.29 1.31
N ALA A 2 -6.34 -14.90 2.43
CA ALA A 2 -6.64 -14.38 3.79
C ALA A 2 -5.88 -13.08 4.17
N ASP A 3 -4.67 -12.85 3.64
CA ASP A 3 -3.84 -11.70 4.05
C ASP A 3 -4.37 -10.33 3.60
N ALA A 4 -5.03 -10.26 2.44
CA ALA A 4 -5.55 -9.01 1.88
C ALA A 4 -6.78 -8.48 2.64
N VAL A 5 -7.49 -9.35 3.36
CA VAL A 5 -8.68 -9.00 4.16
C VAL A 5 -8.27 -8.57 5.56
N SER A 6 -7.23 -9.17 6.14
CA SER A 6 -6.77 -8.85 7.49
C SER A 6 -5.97 -7.55 7.60
N THR A 7 -5.47 -7.01 6.48
CA THR A 7 -4.53 -5.87 6.47
C THR A 7 -5.14 -4.55 6.05
N TYR A 8 -6.47 -4.51 5.82
CA TYR A 8 -7.15 -3.29 5.41
C TYR A 8 -6.53 -2.66 4.15
N LEU A 9 -5.87 -3.47 3.31
CA LEU A 9 -5.17 -3.02 2.10
C LEU A 9 -6.11 -2.25 1.15
N PHE A 10 -7.41 -2.57 1.18
CA PHE A 10 -8.45 -1.91 0.39
C PHE A 10 -8.88 -0.52 0.91
N ASN A 11 -8.37 -0.06 2.06
CA ASN A 11 -8.55 1.32 2.53
C ASN A 11 -7.32 2.21 2.22
N SER A 12 -6.40 1.73 1.38
CA SER A 12 -5.32 2.57 0.88
C SER A 12 -5.89 3.62 -0.08
N GLN A 13 -5.70 4.89 0.25
CA GLN A 13 -6.07 5.98 -0.65
C GLN A 13 -4.87 6.32 -1.54
N LEU A 14 -5.11 6.31 -2.85
CA LEU A 14 -4.14 6.78 -3.84
C LEU A 14 -4.44 8.25 -4.13
N LEU A 15 -3.55 9.13 -3.68
CA LEU A 15 -3.67 10.57 -3.89
C LEU A 15 -2.84 10.97 -5.11
N SER A 16 -3.49 11.49 -6.13
CA SER A 16 -2.83 12.14 -7.26
C SER A 16 -2.39 13.54 -6.84
N ARG A 17 -1.08 13.78 -6.86
CA ARG A 17 -0.50 15.10 -6.60
C ARG A 17 -0.56 15.94 -7.87
N ALA A 18 -0.62 17.26 -7.69
CA ALA A 18 -0.68 18.21 -8.80
C ALA A 18 0.59 18.22 -9.68
N ASP A 19 1.70 17.66 -9.19
CA ASP A 19 2.95 17.48 -9.91
C ASP A 19 2.99 16.21 -10.78
N GLY A 20 1.88 15.46 -10.85
CA GLY A 20 1.79 14.19 -11.57
C GLY A 20 2.31 12.99 -10.79
N GLY A 21 2.82 13.20 -9.56
CA GLY A 21 3.20 12.13 -8.65
C GLY A 21 1.98 11.46 -8.02
N MET A 22 2.18 10.22 -7.57
CA MET A 22 1.17 9.49 -6.79
C MET A 22 1.69 9.25 -5.38
N THR A 23 0.82 9.42 -4.39
CA THR A 23 1.12 9.13 -2.98
C THR A 23 0.13 8.10 -2.47
N LEU A 24 0.67 6.98 -1.97
CA LEU A 24 -0.12 5.92 -1.36
C LEU A 24 -0.14 6.11 0.14
N VAL A 25 -1.34 6.32 0.71
CA VAL A 25 -1.54 6.43 2.16
C VAL A 25 -2.01 5.08 2.69
N LEU A 26 -1.32 4.58 3.72
CA LEU A 26 -1.54 3.26 4.30
C LEU A 26 -1.65 3.36 5.83
N PRO A 27 -2.52 2.54 6.46
CA PRO A 27 -2.56 2.43 7.92
C PRO A 27 -1.30 1.71 8.46
N GLU A 28 -0.95 1.96 9.72
CA GLU A 28 0.29 1.44 10.33
C GLU A 28 0.29 -0.09 10.41
N GLU A 29 -0.88 -0.69 10.56
CA GLU A 29 -1.13 -2.13 10.59
C GLU A 29 -0.68 -2.81 9.27
N SER A 30 -0.77 -2.11 8.13
CA SER A 30 -0.25 -2.61 6.85
C SER A 30 1.28 -2.72 6.84
N ARG A 31 1.99 -1.85 7.59
CA ARG A 31 3.46 -1.93 7.75
C ARG A 31 3.87 -3.08 8.66
N GLN A 32 3.06 -3.39 9.66
CA GLN A 32 3.32 -4.49 10.59
C GLN A 32 3.14 -5.87 9.96
N HIS A 33 2.48 -5.96 8.79
CA HIS A 33 2.29 -7.21 8.06
C HIS A 33 3.38 -7.40 6.99
N PRO A 34 4.39 -8.27 7.21
CA PRO A 34 5.58 -8.33 6.35
C PRO A 34 5.26 -8.71 4.90
N GLY A 35 4.24 -9.55 4.69
CA GLY A 35 3.79 -9.92 3.35
C GLY A 35 3.19 -8.76 2.55
N VAL A 36 2.48 -7.86 3.23
CA VAL A 36 1.90 -6.66 2.62
C VAL A 36 2.96 -5.61 2.37
N TRP A 37 3.83 -5.37 3.35
CA TRP A 37 4.95 -4.47 3.18
C TRP A 37 5.85 -4.88 2.01
N ARG A 38 6.15 -6.18 1.87
CA ARG A 38 6.91 -6.68 0.71
C ARG A 38 6.21 -6.43 -0.61
N TYR A 39 4.92 -6.70 -0.70
CA TYR A 39 4.13 -6.45 -1.91
C TYR A 39 4.11 -4.95 -2.29
N LEU A 40 3.93 -4.06 -1.30
CA LEU A 40 3.94 -2.61 -1.51
C LEU A 40 5.30 -2.10 -1.99
N ASN A 41 6.40 -2.59 -1.44
CA ASN A 41 7.74 -2.24 -1.93
C ASN A 41 7.93 -2.72 -3.37
N GLN A 42 7.53 -3.95 -3.69
CA GLN A 42 7.59 -4.45 -5.09
C GLN A 42 6.75 -3.60 -6.05
N LEU A 43 5.59 -3.10 -5.63
CA LEU A 43 4.75 -2.22 -6.44
C LEU A 43 5.42 -0.85 -6.68
N LEU A 44 6.10 -0.30 -5.66
CA LEU A 44 6.83 0.96 -5.76
C LEU A 44 8.12 0.84 -6.60
N GLU A 45 8.79 -0.31 -6.55
CA GLU A 45 10.02 -0.57 -7.32
C GLU A 45 9.72 -0.99 -8.78
N GLY A 46 8.54 -1.55 -9.04
CA GLY A 46 8.12 -2.00 -10.37
C GLY A 46 7.29 -0.99 -11.17
N GLY A 47 7.04 0.20 -10.61
CA GLY A 47 6.29 1.29 -11.22
C GLY A 47 7.14 2.29 -12.00
#